data_AF-A0A940UZ34-F1
#
_entry.id   AF-A0A940UZ34-F1
#
_cell.length_a   1.000
_cell.length_b   1.000
_cell.length_c   1.000
_cell.angle_alpha   90.00
_cell.angle_beta   90.00
_cell.angle_gamma   90.00
#
_symmetry.space_group_name_H-M   'P 1'
#
loop_
_entity.id
_entity.type
_entity.pdbx_description
1 polymer ?
#
loop_
_entity_poly.entity_id
_entity_poly.type
_entity_poly.pdbx_seq_one_letter_code
_entity_poly.pdbx_strand_id
1 'polypeptide(L)'
;RIVVSEKAIASAKEQARIEDLRYRAGDNTSTDVINAQAALVRSRSDHSQALFDRHIAIASLRKAMGEIGGSENVPRVKPGIGDEAKAAIPKTEEAR
;
A
#
# COMPACT_ATOMS: atom_id res chain seq x y z
N ARG A 1 7.54 8.37 -9.01
CA ARG A 1 6.71 7.24 -8.55
C ARG A 1 5.73 7.64 -7.46
N ILE A 2 6.17 8.36 -6.41
CA ILE A 2 5.30 8.82 -5.30
C ILE A 2 4.03 9.55 -5.77
N VAL A 3 4.17 10.65 -6.54
CA VAL A 3 3.01 11.42 -7.05
C VAL A 3 2.04 10.57 -7.91
N VAL A 4 2.59 9.63 -8.68
CA VAL A 4 1.77 8.72 -9.51
C VAL A 4 0.97 7.77 -8.62
N SER A 5 1.62 7.18 -7.61
CA SER A 5 0.95 6.30 -6.64
C SER A 5 -0.09 7.03 -5.77
N GLU A 6 0.12 8.31 -5.43
CA GLU A 6 -0.88 9.11 -4.71
C GLU A 6 -2.14 9.33 -5.57
N LYS A 7 -1.95 9.69 -6.84
CA LYS A 7 -3.08 9.80 -7.79
C LYS A 7 -3.79 8.47 -7.99
N ALA A 8 -3.04 7.35 -8.02
CA ALA A 8 -3.62 6.02 -8.10
C ALA A 8 -4.49 5.69 -6.88
N ILE A 9 -4.06 6.05 -5.66
CA ILE A 9 -4.88 5.91 -4.45
C ILE A 9 -6.17 6.73 -4.56
N ALA A 10 -6.09 7.99 -4.99
CA ALA A 10 -7.26 8.86 -5.13
C ALA A 10 -8.27 8.28 -6.13
N SER A 11 -7.79 7.80 -7.28
CA SER A 11 -8.62 7.16 -8.30
C SER A 11 -9.27 5.86 -7.79
N ALA A 12 -8.48 4.97 -7.19
CA ALA A 12 -8.98 3.71 -6.66
C ALA A 12 -9.99 3.89 -5.52
N LYS A 13 -9.84 4.96 -4.70
CA LYS A 13 -10.80 5.32 -3.67
C LYS A 13 -12.13 5.74 -4.28
N GLU A 14 -12.10 6.54 -5.34
CA GLU A 14 -13.32 6.95 -6.03
C GLU A 14 -13.99 5.77 -6.73
N GLN A 15 -13.21 4.87 -7.34
CA GLN A 15 -13.74 3.63 -7.92
C GLN A 15 -14.47 2.79 -6.87
N ALA A 16 -13.87 2.58 -5.69
CA ALA A 16 -14.51 1.83 -4.60
C ALA A 16 -15.81 2.49 -4.14
N ARG A 17 -15.87 3.83 -4.12
CA ARG A 17 -17.09 4.58 -3.80
C ARG A 17 -18.17 4.40 -4.86
N ILE A 18 -17.80 4.43 -6.14
CA ILE A 18 -18.75 4.24 -7.26
C ILE A 18 -19.31 2.82 -7.25
N GLU A 19 -18.46 1.80 -7.07
CA GLU A 19 -18.93 0.42 -7.03
C GLU A 19 -19.82 0.14 -5.81
N ASP A 20 -19.55 0.73 -4.65
CA ASP A 20 -20.45 0.65 -3.49
C ASP A 20 -21.83 1.25 -3.79
N LEU A 21 -21.88 2.40 -4.45
CA LEU A 21 -23.14 3.03 -4.83
C LEU A 21 -23.93 2.19 -5.85
N ARG A 22 -23.26 1.63 -6.85
CA ARG A 22 -23.87 0.73 -7.83
C ARG A 22 -24.38 -0.56 -7.18
N TYR A 23 -23.67 -1.08 -6.18
CA TYR A 23 -24.09 -2.26 -5.44
C TYR A 23 -25.37 -2.01 -4.67
N ARG A 24 -25.44 -0.86 -4.00
CA ARG A 24 -26.64 -0.44 -3.28
C ARG A 24 -27.81 -0.15 -4.20
N ALA A 25 -27.55 0.26 -5.44
CA ALA A 25 -28.57 0.44 -6.48
C ALA A 25 -29.01 -0.89 -7.13
N GLY A 26 -28.27 -1.98 -6.92
CA GLY A 26 -28.49 -3.26 -7.60
C GLY A 26 -27.93 -3.34 -9.02
N ASP A 27 -27.14 -2.34 -9.44
CA ASP A 27 -26.56 -2.22 -10.78
C ASP A 27 -25.25 -3.02 -10.95
N ASN A 28 -24.66 -3.52 -9.85
CA ASN A 28 -23.48 -4.38 -9.88
C ASN A 28 -23.54 -5.47 -8.79
N THR A 29 -22.47 -6.26 -8.66
CA THR A 29 -22.37 -7.35 -7.69
C THR A 29 -21.43 -7.03 -6.52
N SER A 30 -21.55 -7.79 -5.43
CA SER A 30 -20.65 -7.69 -4.28
C SER A 30 -19.18 -7.95 -4.66
N THR A 31 -18.94 -8.78 -5.69
CA THR A 31 -17.60 -9.06 -6.22
C THR A 31 -16.95 -7.80 -6.81
N ASP A 32 -17.73 -6.92 -7.44
CA ASP A 32 -17.22 -5.68 -8.04
C ASP A 32 -16.74 -4.71 -6.96
N VAL A 33 -17.49 -4.61 -5.85
CA VAL A 33 -17.09 -3.84 -4.67
C VAL A 33 -15.79 -4.37 -4.07
N ILE A 34 -15.70 -5.69 -3.88
CA ILE A 34 -14.51 -6.34 -3.32
C ILE A 34 -13.29 -6.12 -4.22
N ASN A 35 -13.46 -6.24 -5.54
CA ASN A 35 -12.40 -5.98 -6.51
C ASN A 35 -11.92 -4.53 -6.46
N ALA A 36 -12.84 -3.56 -6.37
CA ALA A 36 -12.49 -2.15 -6.26
C ALA A 36 -11.76 -1.84 -4.94
N GLN A 37 -12.20 -2.44 -3.83
CA GLN A 37 -11.50 -2.34 -2.55
C GLN A 37 -10.09 -2.96 -2.60
N ALA A 38 -9.94 -4.12 -3.23
CA ALA A 38 -8.64 -4.76 -3.43
C ALA A 38 -7.69 -3.88 -4.27
N ALA A 39 -8.20 -3.21 -5.30
CA ALA A 39 -7.43 -2.25 -6.10
C ALA A 39 -6.98 -1.02 -5.29
N LEU A 40 -7.82 -0.53 -4.36
CA LEU A 40 -7.45 0.54 -3.43
C LEU A 40 -6.34 0.10 -2.48
N VAL A 41 -6.43 -1.10 -1.91
CA VAL A 41 -5.38 -1.66 -1.03
C VAL A 41 -4.06 -1.80 -1.79
N ARG A 42 -4.10 -2.33 -3.02
CA ARG A 42 -2.91 -2.43 -3.88
C ARG A 42 -2.27 -1.07 -4.12
N SER A 43 -3.07 -0.06 -4.48
CA SER A 43 -2.56 1.31 -4.72
C SER A 43 -1.87 1.91 -3.48
N ARG A 44 -2.37 1.60 -2.28
CA ARG A 44 -1.73 2.02 -1.01
C ARG A 44 -0.41 1.30 -0.75
N SER A 45 -0.34 0.01 -1.08
CA SER A 45 0.90 -0.77 -1.01
C SER A 45 1.96 -0.20 -1.95
N ASP A 46 1.59 0.09 -3.20
CA ASP A 46 2.49 0.65 -4.20
C ASP A 46 3.04 2.02 -3.79
N HIS A 47 2.21 2.85 -3.15
CA HIS A 47 2.65 4.12 -2.59
C HIS A 47 3.66 3.95 -1.45
N SER A 48 3.39 3.01 -0.54
CA SER A 48 4.30 2.69 0.56
C SER A 48 5.65 2.23 0.02
N GLN A 49 5.65 1.34 -0.97
CA GLN A 49 6.87 0.90 -1.65
C GLN A 49 7.62 2.07 -2.30
N ALA A 50 6.92 2.98 -2.97
CA ALA A 50 7.55 4.14 -3.59
C ALA A 50 8.22 5.09 -2.57
N LEU A 51 7.69 5.20 -1.36
CA LEU A 51 8.32 5.94 -0.26
C LEU A 51 9.58 5.23 0.25
N PHE A 52 9.52 3.91 0.43
CA PHE A 52 10.69 3.11 0.83
C PHE A 52 11.81 3.18 -0.20
N ASP A 53 11.48 3.01 -1.49
CA ASP A 53 12.45 3.12 -2.60
C ASP A 53 13.16 4.48 -2.58
N ARG A 54 12.44 5.57 -2.27
CA ARG A 54 13.03 6.90 -2.12
C ARG A 54 14.04 6.96 -0.96
N HIS A 55 13.71 6.37 0.19
CA HIS A 55 14.62 6.34 1.33
C HIS A 55 15.89 5.53 1.02
N ILE A 56 15.75 4.38 0.36
CA ILE A 56 16.88 3.55 -0.07
C ILE A 56 17.76 4.31 -1.08
N ALA A 57 17.15 5.02 -2.04
CA ALA A 57 17.89 5.81 -3.02
C ALA A 57 18.69 6.94 -2.35
N ILE A 58 18.11 7.64 -1.37
CA ILE A 58 18.80 8.68 -0.61
C ILE A 58 19.95 8.09 0.21
N ALA A 59 19.73 6.97 0.91
CA ALA A 59 20.77 6.31 1.68
C ALA A 59 21.94 5.85 0.78
N SER A 60 21.62 5.33 -0.40
CA SER A 60 22.60 4.88 -1.40
C SER A 60 23.40 6.06 -1.96
N LEU A 61 22.73 7.19 -2.23
CA LEU A 61 23.38 8.43 -2.64
C LEU A 61 24.36 8.94 -1.59
N ARG A 62 23.92 9.04 -0.32
CA ARG A 62 24.78 9.48 0.80
C ARG A 62 25.98 8.55 1.02
N LYS A 63 25.78 7.25 0.85
CA LYS A 63 26.88 6.27 0.89
C LYS A 63 27.88 6.52 -0.25
N ALA A 64 27.40 6.73 -1.48
CA ALA A 64 28.27 7.00 -2.63
C ALA A 64 29.03 8.32 -2.52
N MET A 65 28.43 9.33 -1.87
CA MET A 65 29.08 10.62 -1.56
C MET A 65 30.08 10.52 -0.39
N GLY A 66 30.26 9.35 0.22
CA GLY A 66 31.21 9.14 1.32
C GLY A 66 30.74 9.64 2.69
N GLU A 67 29.50 10.15 2.81
CA GLU A 67 28.96 10.66 4.08
C GLU A 67 28.73 9.55 5.12
N ILE A 68 28.60 8.29 4.68
CA ILE A 68 28.35 7.11 5.54
C ILE A 68 29.67 6.31 5.72
N GLY A 69 30.81 7.00 5.71
CA GLY A 69 32.15 6.41 5.92
C GLY A 69 32.69 6.53 7.36
N GLY A 70 32.02 7.27 8.24
CA GLY A 70 32.41 7.45 9.64
C GLY A 70 31.45 6.73 10.58
N SER A 71 32.01 5.87 11.43
CA SER A 71 31.37 5.19 12.57
C SER A 71 30.49 6.12 13.42
N GLU A 72 29.18 6.23 13.14
CA GLU A 72 28.12 6.29 14.16
C GLU A 72 26.72 6.22 13.52
N ASN A 73 25.92 5.23 13.93
CA ASN A 73 24.46 5.19 13.81
C ASN A 73 23.84 5.25 12.40
N VAL A 74 23.85 4.10 11.72
CA VAL A 74 22.82 3.81 10.71
C VAL A 74 21.52 3.54 11.47
N PRO A 75 20.43 4.31 11.27
CA PRO A 75 19.14 3.93 11.79
C PRO A 75 18.81 2.57 11.17
N ARG A 76 18.80 1.53 12.00
CA ARG A 76 18.30 0.20 11.62
C ARG A 76 16.80 0.38 11.40
N VAL A 77 16.41 0.79 10.20
CA VAL A 77 15.02 0.71 9.78
C VAL A 77 14.74 -0.77 9.69
N LYS A 78 14.10 -1.31 10.73
CA LYS A 78 13.73 -2.72 10.80
C LYS A 78 12.87 -3.03 9.57
N PRO A 79 13.17 -4.10 8.82
CA PRO A 79 12.22 -4.63 7.86
C PRO A 79 11.03 -5.22 8.65
N GLY A 80 10.03 -4.40 8.95
CA GLY A 80 8.65 -4.88 8.96
C GLY A 80 8.14 -4.61 7.55
N ILE A 81 7.66 -5.56 6.77
CA ILE A 81 6.71 -6.60 7.14
C ILE A 81 6.91 -7.76 6.14
N GLY A 82 7.59 -8.82 6.56
CA GLY A 82 7.50 -10.15 5.94
C GLY A 82 6.50 -11.06 6.66
N ASP A 83 5.92 -10.62 7.78
CA ASP A 83 5.19 -11.50 8.71
C ASP A 83 3.72 -11.11 9.00
N GLU A 84 3.22 -9.94 8.58
CA GLU A 84 1.81 -9.57 8.87
C GLU A 84 0.81 -10.10 7.84
N ALA A 85 1.27 -10.75 6.77
CA ALA A 85 0.41 -11.39 5.77
C ALA A 85 -0.37 -12.61 6.33
N LYS A 86 -0.22 -12.97 7.62
CA LYS A 86 -0.98 -14.05 8.26
C LYS A 86 -2.09 -13.61 9.22
N ALA A 87 -2.29 -12.31 9.50
CA ALA A 87 -3.19 -11.90 10.59
C ALA A 87 -4.54 -11.29 10.17
N ALA A 88 -4.85 -11.11 8.88
CA ALA A 88 -6.04 -10.36 8.46
C ALA A 88 -6.96 -11.08 7.46
N ILE A 89 -7.14 -12.40 7.60
CA ILE A 89 -8.40 -13.01 7.17
C ILE A 89 -9.32 -12.92 8.40
N PRO A 90 -10.24 -11.95 8.50
CA PRO A 90 -11.30 -12.09 9.48
C PRO A 90 -12.04 -13.39 9.14
N LYS A 91 -12.00 -14.36 10.07
CA LYS A 91 -12.92 -15.48 10.07
C LYS A 91 -14.32 -14.88 10.19
N THR A 92 -15.00 -14.63 9.07
CA THR A 92 -16.46 -14.61 9.09
C THR A 92 -16.90 -16.06 9.17
N GLU A 93 -16.91 -16.47 10.43
CA GLU A 93 -17.68 -17.51 11.05
C GLU A 93 -18.98 -17.79 10.29
N GLU A 94 -19.14 -19.07 9.98
CA GLU A 94 -20.40 -19.71 9.64
C GLU A 94 -21.46 -19.31 10.67
N ALA A 95 -22.46 -18.53 10.25
CA ALA A 95 -23.73 -18.47 10.94
C ALA A 95 -24.83 -18.68 9.89
N ARG A 96 -25.52 -19.80 10.10
CA ARG A 96 -26.71 -20.27 9.39
C ARG A 96 -27.79 -19.20 9.20
#